data_AF-A0A349W3E1-F1
#
_entry.id   AF-A0A349W3E1-F1
#
_cell.length_a   1.000
_cell.length_b   1.000
_cell.length_c   1.000
_cell.angle_alpha   90.00
_cell.angle_beta   90.00
_cell.angle_gamma   90.00
#
_symmetry.space_group_name_H-M   'P 1'
#
loop_
_entity.id
_entity.type
_entity.pdbx_description
1 polymer ?
#
loop_
_entity_poly.entity_id
_entity_poly.type
_entity_poly.pdbx_seq_one_letter_code
_entity_poly.pdbx_strand_id
1 'polypeptide(L)'
;MMKFLKFLLPIAVLFCFFGQAKSQNNPDSSSFEVQRSRVNDLLDARQQKFGAYDTSLTQKTGLFGLFKSKGDMQKSIDILKDIVITDNNIFLETQKLLKIKDFEKDKFQQLATDYDKQVSAYIGTISKLQKENEKLRAQIDKTSGNGGIGNILLYIALLVIAVLGYLLYKFNAQLTASKQQNLG
;
A
#
# COMPACT_ATOMS: atom_id res chain seq x y z
N MET A 1 -25.07 2.35 -41.61
CA MET A 1 -24.62 3.50 -40.78
C MET A 1 -25.00 3.40 -39.30
N MET A 2 -26.11 2.76 -38.90
CA MET A 2 -26.57 2.73 -37.48
C MET A 2 -25.79 1.80 -36.52
N LYS A 3 -24.92 0.91 -37.02
CA LYS A 3 -24.12 0.02 -36.15
C LYS A 3 -22.89 0.71 -35.54
N PHE A 4 -22.33 1.71 -36.23
CA PHE A 4 -21.16 2.46 -35.78
C PHE A 4 -21.51 3.43 -34.63
N LEU A 5 -22.73 3.98 -34.66
CA LEU A 5 -23.24 4.89 -33.62
C LEU A 5 -23.46 4.18 -32.27
N LYS A 6 -23.73 2.86 -32.28
CA LYS A 6 -23.91 2.05 -31.07
C LYS A 6 -22.60 1.76 -30.33
N PHE A 7 -21.46 1.79 -31.02
CA PHE A 7 -20.13 1.66 -30.41
C PHE A 7 -19.60 3.00 -29.88
N LEU A 8 -20.08 4.13 -30.41
CA LEU A 8 -19.66 5.47 -30.00
C LEU A 8 -20.22 5.84 -28.61
N LEU A 9 -21.42 5.35 -28.28
CA LEU A 9 -22.09 5.60 -26.99
C LEU A 9 -21.34 5.02 -25.77
N PRO A 10 -20.91 3.74 -25.74
CA PRO A 10 -20.14 3.22 -24.61
C PRO A 10 -18.75 3.86 -24.48
N ILE A 11 -18.12 4.29 -25.58
CA ILE A 11 -16.84 5.00 -25.57
C ILE A 11 -16.99 6.41 -24.97
N ALA A 12 -18.06 7.12 -25.31
CA ALA A 12 -18.38 8.42 -24.73
C ALA A 12 -18.66 8.33 -23.22
N VAL A 13 -19.38 7.28 -22.78
CA VAL A 13 -19.62 7.01 -21.36
C VAL A 13 -18.31 6.69 -20.63
N LEU A 14 -17.40 5.93 -21.25
CA LEU A 14 -16.08 5.65 -20.67
C LEU A 14 -15.26 6.94 -20.47
N PHE A 15 -15.27 7.86 -21.45
CA PHE A 15 -14.57 9.15 -21.36
C PHE A 15 -15.16 10.09 -20.30
N CYS A 16 -16.47 10.05 -20.06
CA CYS A 16 -17.11 10.84 -18.99
C CYS A 16 -16.67 10.42 -17.58
N PHE A 17 -16.23 9.16 -17.38
CA PHE A 17 -15.72 8.70 -16.08
C PHE A 17 -14.24 9.04 -15.84
N PHE A 18 -13.43 9.28 -16.89
CA PHE A 18 -12.02 9.66 -16.74
C PHE A 18 -11.80 11.16 -16.43
N GLY A 19 -12.81 12.02 -16.62
CA GLY A 19 -12.69 13.47 -16.42
C GLY A 19 -12.68 13.96 -14.96
N GLN A 20 -12.79 13.07 -13.98
CA GLN A 20 -12.85 13.42 -12.55
C GLN A 20 -11.62 12.95 -11.76
N ALA A 21 -10.47 12.80 -12.41
CA ALA A 21 -9.20 12.70 -11.70
C ALA A 21 -8.82 14.10 -11.18
N LYS A 22 -9.44 14.53 -10.07
CA LYS A 22 -8.87 15.65 -9.30
C LYS A 22 -7.51 15.18 -8.80
N SER A 23 -6.45 15.82 -9.29
CA SER A 23 -5.10 15.68 -8.77
C SER A 23 -5.17 15.69 -7.24
N GLN A 24 -4.85 14.55 -6.62
CA GLN A 24 -4.64 14.50 -5.17
C GLN A 24 -3.42 15.36 -4.89
N ASN A 25 -3.64 16.63 -4.62
CA ASN A 25 -2.61 17.49 -4.05
C ASN A 25 -2.25 16.84 -2.73
N ASN A 26 -1.04 16.29 -2.66
CA ASN A 26 -0.52 15.67 -1.45
C ASN A 26 -0.58 16.73 -0.33
N PRO A 27 -1.49 16.60 0.65
CA PRO A 27 -1.75 17.67 1.61
C PRO A 27 -0.50 18.02 2.41
N ASP A 28 0.38 17.04 2.62
CA ASP A 28 1.68 17.20 3.28
C ASP A 28 2.54 18.25 2.54
N SER A 29 2.64 18.13 1.21
CA SER A 29 3.42 19.05 0.35
C SER A 29 2.87 20.48 0.34
N SER A 30 1.57 20.66 0.55
CA SER A 30 0.95 21.99 0.62
C SER A 30 1.35 22.77 1.88
N SER A 31 1.48 22.08 3.02
CA SER A 31 1.76 22.71 4.31
C SER A 31 3.21 23.20 4.40
N PHE A 32 4.15 22.37 3.92
CA PHE A 32 5.57 22.70 3.86
C PHE A 32 5.84 23.88 2.92
N GLU A 33 5.29 23.86 1.70
CA GLU A 33 5.51 24.95 0.73
C GLU A 33 4.90 26.27 1.19
N VAL A 34 3.72 26.24 1.80
CA VAL A 34 3.10 27.43 2.39
C VAL A 34 3.96 27.98 3.54
N GLN A 35 4.52 27.12 4.40
CA GLN A 35 5.41 27.56 5.48
C GLN A 35 6.75 28.10 4.94
N ARG A 36 7.28 27.50 3.88
CA ARG A 36 8.50 27.96 3.21
C ARG A 36 8.31 29.33 2.56
N SER A 37 7.16 29.56 1.91
CA SER A 37 6.81 30.87 1.37
C SER A 37 6.83 31.95 2.46
N ARG A 38 6.22 31.69 3.63
CA ARG A 38 6.25 32.64 4.76
C ARG A 38 7.67 32.99 5.22
N VAL A 39 8.57 32.01 5.26
CA VAL A 39 9.98 32.27 5.62
C VAL A 39 10.64 33.16 4.56
N ASN A 40 10.41 32.88 3.28
CA ASN A 40 10.94 33.69 2.19
C ASN A 40 10.40 35.13 2.23
N ASP A 41 9.11 35.32 2.48
CA ASP A 41 8.50 36.66 2.60
C ASP A 41 9.16 37.47 3.74
N LEU A 42 9.47 36.81 4.86
CA LEU A 42 10.20 37.44 5.97
C LEU A 42 11.65 37.75 5.63
N LEU A 43 12.33 36.89 4.86
CA LEU A 43 13.68 37.13 4.37
C LEU A 43 13.74 38.32 3.40
N ASP A 44 12.74 38.44 2.52
CA ASP A 44 12.60 39.59 1.61
C ASP A 44 12.32 40.87 2.38
N ALA A 45 11.42 40.83 3.38
CA ALA A 45 11.16 41.96 4.26
C ALA A 45 12.42 42.38 5.04
N ARG A 46 13.21 41.40 5.52
CA ARG A 46 14.51 41.65 6.16
C ARG A 46 15.46 42.36 5.21
N GLN A 47 15.60 41.87 3.97
CA GLN A 47 16.47 42.46 2.96
C GLN A 47 16.12 43.94 2.71
N GLN A 48 14.84 44.25 2.58
CA GLN A 48 14.38 45.64 2.41
C GLN A 48 14.73 46.52 3.62
N LYS A 49 14.54 46.01 4.84
CA LYS A 49 14.89 46.74 6.08
C LYS A 49 16.38 47.00 6.20
N PHE A 50 17.24 46.06 5.80
CA PHE A 50 18.69 46.30 5.74
C PHE A 50 19.06 47.37 4.72
N GLY A 51 18.41 47.42 3.56
CA GLY A 51 18.59 48.51 2.60
C GLY A 51 18.18 49.88 3.16
N ALA A 52 17.06 49.94 3.90
CA ALA A 52 16.64 51.15 4.59
C ALA A 52 17.62 51.57 5.70
N TYR A 53 18.16 50.61 6.45
CA TYR A 53 19.17 50.85 7.47
C TYR A 53 20.47 51.41 6.88
N ASP A 54 20.95 50.84 5.78
CA ASP A 54 22.15 51.33 5.09
C ASP A 54 21.98 52.77 4.59
N THR A 55 20.80 53.07 4.03
CA THR A 55 20.42 54.44 3.67
C THR A 55 20.39 55.36 4.89
N SER A 56 19.83 54.91 6.02
CA SER A 56 19.77 55.71 7.24
C SER A 56 21.16 55.94 7.83
N LEU A 57 22.12 55.03 7.64
CA LEU A 57 23.51 55.16 8.05
C LEU A 57 24.27 56.26 7.29
N THR A 58 23.94 56.51 6.03
CA THR A 58 24.59 57.55 5.22
C THR A 58 23.90 58.91 5.29
N GLN A 59 22.61 58.96 5.63
CA GLN A 59 21.84 60.19 5.74
C GLN A 59 22.34 61.10 6.89
N LYS A 60 22.55 62.38 6.58
CA LYS A 60 23.01 63.42 7.52
C LYS A 60 22.14 64.67 7.39
N THR A 61 21.36 64.97 8.43
CA THR A 61 20.49 66.17 8.47
C THR A 61 20.87 67.18 9.57
N GLY A 62 21.97 66.94 10.31
CA GLY A 62 22.50 67.88 11.31
C GLY A 62 23.00 69.19 10.70
N LEU A 63 23.52 70.11 11.51
CA LEU A 63 23.90 71.47 11.08
C LEU A 63 24.70 71.45 9.75
N PHE A 64 24.08 71.94 8.67
CA PHE A 64 24.53 71.95 7.26
C PHE A 64 24.72 70.60 6.54
N GLY A 65 24.13 69.50 7.02
CA GLY A 65 24.30 68.17 6.43
C GLY A 65 25.68 67.54 6.68
N LEU A 66 26.51 68.18 7.50
CA LEU A 66 27.88 67.74 7.80
C LEU A 66 27.91 66.58 8.82
N PHE A 67 26.93 66.54 9.72
CA PHE A 67 26.83 65.60 10.83
C PHE A 67 25.44 64.95 10.89
N LYS A 68 25.34 63.81 11.57
CA LYS A 68 24.06 63.18 11.87
C LYS A 68 23.35 63.91 13.00
N SER A 69 22.05 64.14 12.84
CA SER A 69 21.22 64.62 13.94
C SER A 69 20.86 63.48 14.91
N LYS A 70 20.41 63.82 16.12
CA LYS A 70 19.82 62.85 17.06
C LYS A 70 18.63 62.11 16.43
N GLY A 71 17.83 62.79 15.61
CA GLY A 71 16.71 62.20 14.89
C GLY A 71 17.17 61.15 13.86
N ASP A 72 18.25 61.40 13.13
CA ASP A 72 18.82 60.44 12.16
C ASP A 72 19.34 59.18 12.85
N MET A 73 19.99 59.36 14.01
CA MET A 73 20.46 58.24 14.82
C MET A 73 19.28 57.42 15.39
N GLN A 74 18.25 58.09 15.90
CA GLN A 74 17.05 57.41 16.42
C GLN A 74 16.36 56.58 15.34
N LYS A 75 16.17 57.14 14.13
CA LYS A 75 15.63 56.39 12.98
C LYS A 75 16.45 55.15 12.66
N SER A 76 17.78 55.27 12.65
CA SER A 76 18.67 54.13 12.40
C SER A 76 18.51 53.04 13.47
N ILE A 77 18.40 53.43 14.74
CA ILE A 77 18.17 52.51 15.86
C ILE A 77 16.81 51.82 15.73
N ASP A 78 15.77 52.54 15.33
CA ASP A 78 14.43 51.96 15.22
C ASP A 78 14.34 50.97 14.05
N ILE A 79 14.98 51.27 12.90
CA ILE A 79 15.12 50.29 11.81
C ILE A 79 15.89 49.04 12.29
N LEU A 80 16.95 49.22 13.08
CA LEU A 80 17.70 48.09 13.63
C LEU A 80 16.85 47.22 14.57
N LYS A 81 15.99 47.81 15.40
CA LYS A 81 15.03 47.05 16.22
C LYS A 81 14.06 46.25 15.35
N ASP A 82 13.54 46.87 14.29
CA ASP A 82 12.62 46.20 13.37
C ASP A 82 13.28 45.04 12.63
N ILE A 83 14.57 45.15 12.31
CA ILE A 83 15.38 44.05 11.77
C ILE A 83 15.46 42.92 12.80
N VAL A 84 15.81 43.20 14.05
CA VAL A 84 15.91 42.18 15.11
C VAL A 84 14.59 41.46 15.34
N ILE A 85 13.47 42.19 15.35
CA ILE A 85 12.12 41.60 15.45
C ILE A 85 11.85 40.67 14.24
N THR A 86 12.24 41.08 13.04
CA THR A 86 12.09 40.25 11.83
C THR A 86 12.94 39.00 11.92
N ASP A 87 14.17 39.09 12.40
CA ASP A 87 15.09 37.96 12.56
C ASP A 87 14.52 36.94 13.56
N ASN A 88 13.92 37.41 14.65
CA ASN A 88 13.22 36.52 15.58
C ASN A 88 12.03 35.81 14.92
N ASN A 89 11.24 36.50 14.10
CA ASN A 89 10.13 35.88 13.37
C ASN A 89 10.64 34.85 12.34
N ILE A 90 11.71 35.16 11.62
CA ILE A 90 12.36 34.21 10.69
C ILE A 90 12.79 32.95 11.44
N PHE A 91 13.40 33.10 12.62
CA PHE A 91 13.81 31.97 13.45
C PHE A 91 12.62 31.09 13.84
N LEU A 92 11.52 31.69 14.32
CA LEU A 92 10.32 30.96 14.71
C LEU A 92 9.67 30.22 13.53
N GLU A 93 9.51 30.88 12.38
CA GLU A 93 8.90 30.27 11.19
C GLU A 93 9.81 29.18 10.58
N THR A 94 11.12 29.36 10.62
CA THR A 94 12.09 28.34 10.21
C THR A 94 12.05 27.12 11.13
N GLN A 95 11.90 27.32 12.44
CA GLN A 95 11.75 26.22 13.39
C GLN A 95 10.46 25.42 13.10
N LYS A 96 9.35 26.10 12.78
CA LYS A 96 8.10 25.43 12.36
C LYS A 96 8.31 24.62 11.08
N LEU A 97 9.01 25.18 10.10
CA LEU A 97 9.33 24.48 8.85
C LEU A 97 10.13 23.19 9.10
N LEU A 98 11.11 23.24 10.00
CA LEU A 98 11.89 22.05 10.39
C LEU A 98 11.01 21.00 11.07
N LYS A 99 10.14 21.40 11.99
CA LYS A 99 9.21 20.47 12.67
C LYS A 99 8.27 19.74 11.71
N ILE A 100 7.77 20.44 10.68
CA ILE A 100 6.94 19.80 9.64
C ILE A 100 7.75 18.72 8.92
N LYS A 101 8.99 19.02 8.54
CA LYS A 101 9.87 18.07 7.84
C LYS A 101 10.26 16.88 8.72
N ASP A 102 10.54 17.11 9.99
CA ASP A 102 10.84 16.04 10.95
C ASP A 102 9.62 15.12 11.13
N PHE A 103 8.41 15.69 11.25
CA PHE A 103 7.17 14.93 11.32
C PHE A 103 6.93 14.06 10.07
N GLU A 104 7.14 14.62 8.87
CA GLU A 104 7.03 13.86 7.63
C GLU A 104 8.02 12.69 7.60
N LYS A 105 9.28 12.93 8.00
CA LYS A 105 10.31 11.89 8.08
C LYS A 105 9.89 10.78 9.04
N ASP A 106 9.43 11.12 10.23
CA ASP A 106 9.00 10.14 11.24
C ASP A 106 7.80 9.32 10.74
N LYS A 107 6.83 9.96 10.08
CA LYS A 107 5.69 9.30 9.45
C LYS A 107 6.13 8.28 8.40
N PHE A 108 7.04 8.65 7.50
CA PHE A 108 7.55 7.73 6.49
C PHE A 108 8.35 6.56 7.09
N GLN A 109 9.12 6.82 8.15
CA GLN A 109 9.86 5.77 8.86
C GLN A 109 8.92 4.77 9.55
N GLN A 110 7.86 5.27 10.20
CA GLN A 110 6.83 4.42 10.80
C GLN A 110 6.11 3.60 9.74
N LEU A 111 5.70 4.23 8.64
CA LEU A 111 5.02 3.55 7.54
C LEU A 111 5.88 2.43 6.93
N ALA A 112 7.17 2.66 6.73
CA ALA A 112 8.10 1.65 6.26
C ALA A 112 8.21 0.47 7.24
N THR A 113 8.26 0.76 8.55
CA THR A 113 8.31 -0.26 9.61
C THR A 113 7.02 -1.09 9.65
N ASP A 114 5.87 -0.45 9.52
CA ASP A 114 4.57 -1.12 9.50
C ASP A 114 4.41 -2.01 8.26
N TYR A 115 4.90 -1.57 7.10
CA TYR A 115 4.93 -2.39 5.89
C TYR A 115 5.84 -3.60 6.05
N ASP A 116 7.04 -3.43 6.60
CA ASP A 116 7.97 -4.54 6.83
C ASP A 116 7.37 -5.59 7.78
N LYS A 117 6.68 -5.14 8.83
CA LYS A 117 5.94 -6.01 9.74
C LYS A 117 4.81 -6.77 9.04
N GLN A 118 4.03 -6.10 8.19
CA GLN A 118 2.96 -6.72 7.42
C GLN A 118 3.51 -7.75 6.42
N VAL A 119 4.56 -7.40 5.68
CA VAL A 119 5.24 -8.29 4.75
C VAL A 119 5.76 -9.53 5.47
N SER A 120 6.43 -9.34 6.61
CA SER A 120 6.91 -10.45 7.44
C SER A 120 5.77 -11.37 7.91
N ALA A 121 4.63 -10.81 8.31
CA ALA A 121 3.45 -11.58 8.68
C ALA A 121 2.84 -12.36 7.50
N TYR A 122 2.80 -11.75 6.31
CA TYR A 122 2.37 -12.44 5.09
C TYR A 122 3.31 -13.57 4.70
N ILE A 123 4.62 -13.36 4.75
CA ILE A 123 5.62 -14.41 4.54
C ILE A 123 5.40 -15.57 5.51
N GLY A 124 5.15 -15.27 6.79
CA GLY A 124 4.81 -16.28 7.79
C GLY A 124 3.54 -17.06 7.45
N THR A 125 2.50 -16.38 6.99
CA THR A 125 1.24 -17.02 6.56
C THR A 125 1.43 -17.89 5.32
N ILE A 126 2.14 -17.39 4.31
CA ILE A 126 2.48 -18.14 3.10
C ILE A 126 3.25 -19.42 3.46
N SER A 127 4.23 -19.31 4.36
CA SER A 127 5.02 -20.45 4.80
C SER A 127 4.18 -21.51 5.52
N LYS A 128 3.18 -21.11 6.31
CA LYS A 128 2.22 -22.03 6.94
C LYS A 128 1.36 -22.72 5.89
N LEU A 129 0.82 -21.97 4.92
CA LEU A 129 0.01 -22.51 3.83
C LEU A 129 0.81 -23.51 2.98
N GLN A 130 2.09 -23.24 2.70
CA GLN A 130 2.96 -24.16 1.99
C GLN A 130 3.13 -25.49 2.75
N LYS A 131 3.42 -25.44 4.06
CA LYS A 131 3.52 -26.64 4.91
C LYS A 131 2.22 -27.44 4.96
N GLU A 132 1.07 -26.77 5.05
CA GLU A 132 -0.23 -27.45 5.00
C GLU A 132 -0.49 -28.09 3.64
N ASN A 133 -0.12 -27.42 2.55
CA ASN A 133 -0.24 -27.97 1.20
C ASN A 133 0.62 -29.23 1.02
N GLU A 134 1.88 -29.19 1.47
CA GLU A 134 2.79 -30.34 1.47
C GLU A 134 2.22 -31.51 2.31
N LYS A 135 1.69 -31.21 3.50
CA LYS A 135 1.05 -32.20 4.37
C LYS A 135 -0.17 -32.84 3.72
N LEU A 136 -1.02 -32.06 3.05
CA LEU A 136 -2.20 -32.56 2.34
C LEU A 136 -1.79 -33.43 1.15
N ARG A 137 -0.78 -33.03 0.37
CA ARG A 137 -0.22 -33.83 -0.73
C ARG A 137 0.31 -35.16 -0.22
N ALA A 138 1.09 -35.15 0.86
CA ALA A 138 1.60 -36.38 1.46
C ALA A 138 0.48 -37.31 1.99
N GLN A 139 -0.64 -36.76 2.49
CA GLN A 139 -1.81 -37.55 2.88
C GLN A 139 -2.53 -38.16 1.68
N ILE A 140 -2.66 -37.40 0.59
CA ILE A 140 -3.21 -37.90 -0.68
C ILE A 140 -2.35 -39.05 -1.19
N ASP A 141 -1.03 -38.88 -1.28
CA ASP A 141 -0.12 -39.93 -1.76
C ASP A 141 -0.22 -41.21 -0.91
N LYS A 142 -0.29 -41.08 0.42
CA LYS A 142 -0.50 -42.21 1.33
C LYS A 142 -1.86 -42.90 1.14
N THR A 143 -2.91 -42.14 0.86
CA THR A 143 -4.28 -42.67 0.71
C THR A 143 -4.49 -43.28 -0.67
N SER A 144 -3.96 -42.65 -1.72
CA SER A 144 -3.98 -43.12 -3.10
C SER A 144 -3.20 -44.43 -3.28
N GLY A 145 -2.13 -44.64 -2.52
CA GLY A 145 -1.39 -45.92 -2.48
C GLY A 145 -2.22 -47.11 -1.99
N ASN A 146 -3.30 -46.88 -1.23
CA ASN A 146 -4.16 -47.95 -0.68
C ASN A 146 -5.34 -48.32 -1.61
N GLY A 147 -5.59 -47.55 -2.68
CA GLY A 147 -6.70 -47.79 -3.61
C GLY A 147 -6.53 -49.01 -4.51
N GLY A 148 -5.29 -49.47 -4.74
CA GLY A 148 -5.01 -50.67 -5.56
C GLY A 148 -5.42 -51.97 -4.88
N ILE A 149 -5.21 -52.09 -3.57
CA ILE A 149 -5.44 -53.32 -2.80
C ILE A 149 -6.94 -53.62 -2.67
N GLY A 150 -7.76 -52.58 -2.47
CA GLY A 150 -9.22 -52.74 -2.37
C GLY A 150 -9.85 -53.28 -3.65
N ASN A 151 -9.39 -52.82 -4.82
CA ASN A 151 -9.87 -53.32 -6.11
C ASN A 151 -9.44 -54.77 -6.35
N ILE A 152 -8.21 -55.14 -5.99
CA ILE A 152 -7.71 -56.53 -6.11
C ILE A 152 -8.52 -57.48 -5.22
N LEU A 153 -8.83 -57.09 -3.98
CA LEU A 153 -9.67 -57.88 -3.07
C LEU A 153 -11.10 -58.06 -3.60
N LEU A 154 -11.67 -57.03 -4.24
CA LEU A 154 -12.99 -57.13 -4.88
C LEU A 154 -12.99 -58.09 -6.07
N TYR A 155 -11.95 -58.07 -6.92
CA TYR A 155 -11.82 -59.02 -8.03
C TYR A 155 -11.68 -60.46 -7.52
N ILE A 156 -10.91 -60.69 -6.45
CA ILE A 156 -10.79 -62.02 -5.82
C ILE A 156 -12.14 -62.48 -5.25
N ALA A 157 -12.88 -61.60 -4.56
CA ALA A 157 -14.19 -61.94 -4.01
C ALA A 157 -15.21 -62.32 -5.11
N LEU A 158 -15.23 -61.58 -6.23
CA LEU A 158 -16.09 -61.90 -7.38
C LEU A 158 -15.75 -63.25 -8.01
N LEU A 159 -14.46 -63.58 -8.12
CA LEU A 159 -14.01 -64.87 -8.65
C LEU A 159 -14.49 -66.02 -7.76
N VAL A 160 -14.35 -65.89 -6.44
CA VAL A 160 -14.83 -66.90 -5.47
C VAL A 160 -16.34 -67.10 -5.58
N ILE A 161 -17.12 -66.02 -5.68
CA ILE A 161 -18.59 -66.11 -5.84
C ILE A 161 -18.96 -66.83 -7.15
N ALA A 162 -18.27 -66.51 -8.25
CA ALA A 162 -18.52 -67.14 -9.55
C ALA A 162 -18.23 -68.66 -9.52
N VAL A 163 -17.13 -69.06 -8.88
CA VAL A 163 -16.76 -70.48 -8.73
C VAL A 163 -17.78 -71.22 -7.85
N LEU A 164 -18.16 -70.64 -6.71
CA LEU A 164 -19.17 -71.22 -5.83
C LEU A 164 -20.54 -71.34 -6.51
N GLY A 165 -20.94 -70.31 -7.26
CA GLY A 165 -22.17 -70.33 -8.06
C GLY A 165 -22.15 -71.43 -9.13
N TYR A 166 -21.03 -71.61 -9.82
CA TYR A 166 -20.87 -72.69 -10.81
C TYR A 166 -20.94 -74.08 -10.17
N LEU A 167 -20.28 -74.28 -9.02
CA LEU A 167 -20.32 -75.55 -8.29
C LEU A 167 -21.73 -75.89 -7.81
N LEU A 168 -22.46 -74.91 -7.26
CA LEU A 168 -23.85 -75.10 -6.83
C LEU A 168 -24.78 -75.39 -8.00
N TYR A 169 -24.61 -74.70 -9.14
CA TYR A 169 -25.39 -74.96 -10.34
C TYR A 169 -25.18 -76.40 -10.84
N LYS A 170 -23.92 -76.85 -10.91
CA LYS A 170 -23.57 -78.21 -11.30
C LYS A 170 -24.13 -79.25 -10.32
N PHE A 171 -24.04 -78.99 -9.02
CA PHE A 171 -24.57 -79.88 -8.00
C PHE A 171 -26.10 -80.04 -8.09
N ASN A 172 -26.83 -78.93 -8.30
CA ASN A 172 -28.28 -78.95 -8.48
C ASN A 172 -28.71 -79.64 -9.78
N ALA A 173 -27.96 -79.44 -10.88
CA ALA A 173 -28.19 -80.17 -12.13
C ALA A 173 -28.00 -81.69 -11.96
N GLN A 174 -26.98 -82.11 -11.21
CA GLN A 174 -26.76 -83.52 -10.88
C GLN A 174 -27.88 -84.10 -10.01
N LEU A 175 -28.37 -83.37 -9.00
CA LEU A 175 -29.52 -83.79 -8.19
C LEU A 175 -30.81 -83.93 -9.02
N THR A 176 -31.02 -83.04 -9.99
CA THR A 176 -32.21 -83.09 -10.87
C THR A 176 -32.13 -84.27 -11.83
N ALA A 177 -30.95 -84.58 -12.37
CA ALA A 177 -30.72 -85.76 -13.20
C ALA A 177 -30.91 -87.08 -12.41
N SER A 178 -30.42 -87.16 -11.17
CA SER A 178 -30.63 -88.33 -10.30
C SER A 178 -32.11 -88.52 -9.89
N LYS A 179 -32.89 -87.43 -9.83
CA LYS A 179 -34.33 -87.49 -9.51
C LYS A 179 -35.16 -88.00 -10.69
N GLN A 180 -34.77 -87.69 -11.93
CA GLN A 180 -35.43 -88.23 -13.13
C GLN A 180 -35.17 -89.73 -13.34
N GLN A 181 -34.04 -90.26 -12.86
CA GLN A 181 -33.71 -91.69 -12.98
C GLN A 181 -34.47 -92.59 -11.98
N ASN A 182 -35.14 -92.02 -10.97
CA ASN A 182 -35.95 -92.72 -9.97
C ASN A 182 -37.47 -92.66 -10.24
N LEU A 183 -37.88 -92.16 -11.41
CA LEU A 183 -39.29 -92.08 -11.86
C LEU A 183 -39.54 -92.84 -13.18
N GLY A 184 -38.63 -93.75 -13.55
CA GLY A 184 -38.80 -94.71 -14.64
C GLY A 184 -39.11 -96.10 -14.12
#